data_AF-A0A1G3VY16-F1
#
_entry.id   AF-A0A1G3VY16-F1
#
_cell.length_a   1.000
_cell.length_b   1.000
_cell.length_c   1.000
_cell.angle_alpha   90.00
_cell.angle_beta   90.00
_cell.angle_gamma   90.00
#
_symmetry.space_group_name_H-M   'P 1'
#
loop_
_entity.id
_entity.type
_entity.pdbx_description
1 polymer ?
#
loop_
_entity_poly.entity_id
_entity_poly.type
_entity_poly.pdbx_seq_one_letter_code
_entity_poly.pdbx_strand_id
1 'polypeptide(L)'
;MDVLYPFIVLGSLGVLLGVVLSLANRYLTIEEDPRIDAIEKLLPNYNCGACGTPGCRAFATGIINGEVLNISRCKPGKLEKHFNPILEYLKDHPNPDGTKNNVKV
;
A
#
# COMPACT_ATOMS: atom_id res chain seq x y z
N MET A 1 -3.17 33.66 35.08
CA MET A 1 -3.68 32.27 34.93
C MET A 1 -4.06 31.96 33.48
N ASP A 2 -4.00 32.95 32.60
CA ASP A 2 -4.58 32.93 31.25
C ASP A 2 -3.76 32.15 30.22
N VAL A 3 -2.46 31.95 30.46
CA VAL A 3 -1.56 31.20 29.57
C VAL A 3 -1.38 29.74 30.03
N LEU A 4 -1.49 29.49 31.33
CA LEU A 4 -1.30 28.14 31.88
C LEU A 4 -2.49 27.23 31.57
N TYR A 5 -3.71 27.76 31.63
CA TYR A 5 -4.93 27.00 31.32
C TYR A 5 -4.96 26.45 29.88
N PRO A 6 -4.74 27.25 28.81
CA PRO A 6 -4.70 26.71 27.45
C PRO A 6 -3.56 25.71 27.28
N PHE A 7 -2.41 25.91 27.93
CA PHE A 7 -1.29 24.97 27.86
C PHE A 7 -1.65 23.59 28.43
N ILE A 8 -2.33 23.55 29.58
CA ILE A 8 -2.79 22.30 30.20
C ILE A 8 -3.86 21.63 29.35
N VAL A 9 -4.81 22.39 28.81
CA VAL A 9 -5.89 21.86 27.97
C VAL A 9 -5.33 21.25 26.68
N LEU A 10 -4.50 21.98 25.94
CA LEU A 10 -3.89 21.45 24.71
C LEU A 10 -2.92 20.31 25.00
N GLY A 11 -2.13 20.40 26.07
CA GLY A 11 -1.17 19.36 26.46
C GLY A 11 -1.87 18.05 26.82
N SER A 12 -2.91 18.11 27.67
CA SER A 12 -3.68 16.93 28.07
C SER A 12 -4.44 16.31 26.89
N LEU A 13 -5.01 17.13 26.00
CA LEU A 13 -5.66 16.65 24.79
C LEU A 13 -4.67 15.96 23.86
N GLY A 14 -3.47 16.54 23.65
CA GLY A 14 -2.42 15.94 22.83
C GLY A 14 -1.97 14.58 23.36
N VAL A 15 -1.77 14.46 24.68
CA VAL A 15 -1.44 13.19 25.34
C VAL A 15 -2.57 12.18 25.16
N LEU A 16 -3.82 12.58 25.42
CA LEU A 16 -4.99 11.71 25.31
C LEU A 16 -5.15 11.18 23.89
N LEU A 17 -5.09 12.06 22.88
CA LEU A 17 -5.18 11.65 21.47
C LEU A 17 -4.00 10.76 21.08
N GLY A 18 -2.77 11.10 21.49
CA GLY A 18 -1.59 10.29 21.22
C GLY A 18 -1.69 8.87 21.78
N VAL A 19 -2.18 8.72 23.01
CA VAL A 19 -2.42 7.40 23.63
C VAL A 19 -3.48 6.63 22.86
N VAL A 20 -4.61 7.26 22.52
CA VAL A 20 -5.69 6.60 21.76
C VAL A 20 -5.20 6.14 20.39
N LEU A 21 -4.48 7.00 19.64
CA LEU A 21 -3.91 6.61 18.34
C LEU A 21 -2.87 5.49 18.48
N SER A 22 -2.03 5.51 19.52
CA SER A 22 -1.04 4.46 19.76
C SER A 22 -1.69 3.10 20.03
N LEU A 23 -2.74 3.08 20.85
CA LEU A 23 -3.52 1.86 21.10
C LEU A 23 -4.22 1.40 19.82
N ALA A 24 -4.88 2.30 19.11
CA ALA A 24 -5.54 1.98 17.84
C ALA A 24 -4.56 1.36 16.83
N ASN A 25 -3.35 1.90 16.70
CA ASN A 25 -2.32 1.34 15.82
C ASN A 25 -1.98 -0.11 16.17
N ARG A 26 -1.86 -0.45 17.47
CA ARG A 26 -1.53 -1.81 17.90
C ARG A 26 -2.68 -2.79 17.74
N TYR A 27 -3.92 -2.36 18.01
CA TYR A 27 -5.09 -3.23 17.96
C TYR A 27 -5.72 -3.37 16.57
N LEU A 28 -5.50 -2.40 15.67
CA LEU A 28 -6.06 -2.38 14.32
C LEU A 28 -5.02 -2.69 13.22
N THR A 29 -3.81 -3.12 13.59
CA THR A 29 -2.82 -3.58 12.61
C THR A 29 -3.31 -4.88 11.97
N ILE A 30 -3.45 -4.86 10.65
CA ILE A 30 -3.78 -6.02 9.82
C ILE A 30 -2.47 -6.55 9.24
N GLU A 31 -2.27 -7.89 9.27
CA GLU A 31 -1.16 -8.52 8.53
C GLU A 31 -1.41 -8.38 7.03
N GLU A 32 -0.56 -7.63 6.35
CA GLU A 32 -0.61 -7.47 4.90
C GLU A 32 0.22 -8.56 4.20
N ASP A 33 -0.23 -8.96 3.02
CA ASP A 33 0.49 -9.89 2.17
C ASP A 33 1.85 -9.26 1.73
N PRO A 34 3.00 -9.91 2.03
CA PRO A 34 4.32 -9.35 1.74
C PRO A 34 4.56 -9.14 0.24
N ARG A 35 3.81 -9.83 -0.63
CA ARG A 35 3.89 -9.67 -2.09
C ARG A 35 3.44 -8.28 -2.53
N ILE A 36 2.55 -7.63 -1.79
CA ILE A 36 2.09 -6.27 -2.09
C ILE A 36 3.28 -5.30 -2.01
N ASP A 37 4.09 -5.40 -0.95
CA ASP A 37 5.23 -4.53 -0.73
C ASP A 37 6.35 -4.76 -1.78
N ALA A 38 6.55 -6.02 -2.17
CA ALA A 38 7.49 -6.38 -3.22
C ALA A 38 7.08 -5.79 -4.58
N ILE A 39 5.80 -5.91 -4.96
CA ILE A 39 5.29 -5.35 -6.21
C ILE A 39 5.29 -3.82 -6.18
N GLU A 40 4.90 -3.21 -5.05
CA GLU A 40 4.95 -1.75 -4.90
C GLU A 40 6.36 -1.20 -5.12
N LYS A 41 7.39 -1.85 -4.58
CA LYS A 41 8.80 -1.48 -4.80
C LYS A 41 9.24 -1.57 -6.27
N LEU A 42 8.62 -2.47 -7.04
CA LEU A 42 8.88 -2.60 -8.48
C LEU A 42 8.10 -1.57 -9.31
N LEU A 43 7.11 -0.88 -8.76
CA LEU A 43 6.38 0.19 -9.44
C LEU A 43 7.15 1.52 -9.44
N PRO A 44 6.77 2.48 -10.30
CA PRO A 44 7.38 3.81 -10.33
C PRO A 44 7.22 4.64 -9.04
N ASN A 45 6.28 4.28 -8.14
CA ASN A 45 6.00 4.97 -6.88
C ASN A 45 5.61 6.46 -6.99
N TYR A 46 5.07 6.87 -8.14
CA TYR A 46 4.62 8.25 -8.35
C TYR A 46 3.27 8.58 -7.70
N ASN A 47 2.48 7.57 -7.31
CA ASN A 47 1.15 7.76 -6.71
C ASN A 47 0.25 8.74 -7.49
N CYS A 48 0.36 8.72 -8.82
CA CYS A 48 -0.28 9.71 -9.71
C CYS A 48 -1.75 9.43 -10.05
N GLY A 49 -2.30 8.27 -9.65
CA GLY A 49 -3.69 7.88 -9.91
C GLY A 49 -4.05 7.56 -11.38
N ALA A 50 -3.11 7.64 -12.32
CA ALA A 50 -3.39 7.50 -13.75
C ALA A 50 -3.92 6.11 -14.18
N CYS A 51 -3.70 5.08 -13.36
CA CYS A 51 -4.22 3.73 -13.55
C CYS A 51 -5.64 3.51 -12.99
N GLY A 52 -6.22 4.51 -12.32
CA GLY A 52 -7.56 4.44 -11.71
C GLY A 52 -7.59 3.88 -10.29
N THR A 53 -6.44 3.81 -9.60
CA THR A 53 -6.33 3.43 -8.18
C THR A 53 -5.74 4.60 -7.39
N PRO A 54 -6.00 4.71 -6.07
CA PRO A 54 -5.57 5.87 -5.27
C PRO A 54 -4.04 5.98 -5.07
N GLY A 55 -3.28 4.93 -5.38
CA GLY A 55 -1.82 4.92 -5.22
C GLY A 55 -1.17 3.64 -5.74
N CYS A 56 0.17 3.60 -5.72
CA CYS A 56 0.95 2.46 -6.19
C CYS A 56 0.74 1.23 -5.30
N ARG A 57 0.65 1.39 -3.97
CA ARG A 57 0.25 0.30 -3.06
C ARG A 57 -1.10 -0.31 -3.41
N ALA A 58 -2.12 0.53 -3.59
CA ALA A 58 -3.46 0.08 -3.96
C ALA A 58 -3.48 -0.63 -5.33
N PHE A 59 -2.68 -0.17 -6.28
CA PHE A 59 -2.49 -0.87 -7.55
C PHE A 59 -1.84 -2.24 -7.36
N ALA A 60 -0.79 -2.33 -6.54
CA ALA A 60 -0.12 -3.60 -6.20
C ALA A 60 -1.06 -4.58 -5.49
N THR A 61 -1.87 -4.10 -4.55
CA THR A 61 -2.93 -4.88 -3.89
C THR A 61 -3.94 -5.42 -4.92
N GLY A 62 -4.40 -4.57 -5.84
CA GLY A 62 -5.31 -5.00 -6.91
C GLY A 62 -4.71 -6.05 -7.84
N ILE A 63 -3.40 -6.02 -8.09
CA ILE A 63 -2.69 -7.06 -8.85
C ILE A 63 -2.73 -8.40 -8.09
N ILE A 64 -2.43 -8.39 -6.79
CA ILE A 64 -2.42 -9.59 -5.95
C ILE A 64 -3.82 -10.16 -5.75
N ASN A 65 -4.83 -9.30 -5.60
CA ASN A 65 -6.22 -9.71 -5.41
C ASN A 65 -6.90 -10.15 -6.72
N GLY A 66 -6.22 -10.05 -7.86
CA GLY A 66 -6.77 -10.40 -9.18
C GLY A 66 -7.76 -9.38 -9.76
N GLU A 67 -7.89 -8.21 -9.15
CA GLU A 67 -8.72 -7.09 -9.63
C GLU A 67 -8.05 -6.36 -10.81
N VAL A 68 -6.71 -6.36 -10.85
CA VAL A 68 -5.91 -5.77 -11.92
C VAL A 68 -5.25 -6.88 -12.73
N LEU A 69 -5.88 -7.23 -13.86
CA LEU A 69 -5.36 -8.22 -14.79
C LEU A 69 -4.38 -7.65 -15.82
N ASN A 70 -4.39 -6.33 -16.03
CA ASN A 70 -3.49 -5.65 -16.97
C ASN A 70 -2.62 -4.62 -16.23
N ILE A 71 -1.32 -4.91 -16.10
CA ILE A 71 -0.36 -4.03 -15.39
C ILE A 71 0.10 -2.83 -16.22
N SER A 72 -0.06 -2.86 -17.55
CA SER A 72 0.18 -1.70 -18.44
C SER A 72 -0.78 -0.54 -18.22
N ARG A 73 -1.85 -0.74 -17.43
CA ARG A 73 -2.68 0.36 -16.93
C ARG A 73 -1.87 1.41 -16.16
N CYS A 74 -0.72 1.05 -15.60
CA CYS A 74 0.23 2.00 -15.03
C CYS A 74 0.94 2.78 -16.15
N LYS A 75 0.35 3.92 -16.55
CA LYS A 75 0.89 4.79 -17.61
C LYS A 75 2.38 5.20 -17.46
N PRO A 76 2.88 5.56 -16.26
CA PRO A 76 4.30 5.87 -16.10
C PRO A 76 5.20 4.63 -16.01
N GLY A 77 4.61 3.44 -15.91
CA GLY A 77 5.34 2.17 -15.90
C GLY A 77 5.99 1.89 -17.25
N LYS A 78 7.09 1.15 -17.21
CA LYS A 78 7.89 0.74 -18.37
C LYS A 78 8.01 -0.76 -18.36
N LEU A 79 7.95 -1.37 -19.54
CA LEU A 79 7.98 -2.81 -19.73
C LEU A 79 9.17 -3.46 -19.01
N GLU A 80 10.38 -3.03 -19.35
CA GLU A 80 11.62 -3.63 -18.85
C GLU A 80 11.87 -3.34 -17.37
N LYS A 81 11.58 -2.11 -16.92
CA LYS A 81 11.95 -1.66 -15.58
C LYS A 81 10.91 -2.03 -14.51
N HIS A 82 9.65 -2.12 -14.90
CA HIS A 82 8.55 -2.26 -13.95
C HIS A 82 7.73 -3.53 -14.20
N PHE A 83 7.32 -3.81 -15.45
CA PHE A 83 6.36 -4.88 -15.72
C PHE A 83 7.00 -6.28 -15.79
N ASN A 84 8.11 -6.43 -16.49
CA ASN A 84 8.82 -7.72 -16.58
C ASN A 84 9.25 -8.23 -15.20
N PRO A 85 9.84 -7.40 -14.31
CA PRO A 85 10.19 -7.83 -12.96
C PRO A 85 8.97 -8.26 -12.13
N ILE A 86 7.82 -7.58 -12.27
CA ILE A 86 6.59 -7.97 -11.58
C ILE A 86 6.10 -9.34 -12.07
N LEU A 87 6.10 -9.55 -13.39
CA LEU A 87 5.70 -10.85 -13.97
C LEU A 87 6.64 -11.98 -13.55
N GLU A 88 7.94 -11.70 -13.42
CA GLU A 88 8.93 -12.66 -12.94
C GLU A 88 8.70 -12.98 -11.46
N TYR A 89 8.56 -11.96 -10.61
CA TYR A 89 8.26 -12.12 -9.19
C TYR A 89 7.01 -12.97 -8.92
N LEU A 90 5.95 -12.75 -9.70
CA LEU A 90 4.69 -13.49 -9.59
C LEU A 90 4.78 -14.96 -10.00
N LYS A 91 5.80 -15.37 -10.77
CA LYS A 91 6.04 -16.80 -11.09
C LYS A 91 6.54 -17.56 -9.87
N ASP A 92 7.37 -16.92 -9.06
CA ASP A 92 7.99 -17.54 -7.87
C ASP A 92 7.11 -17.40 -6.62
N HIS A 93 6.09 -16.53 -6.66
CA HIS A 93 5.17 -16.24 -5.54
C HIS A 93 3.69 -16.42 -5.94
N PRO A 94 3.22 -17.68 -6.10
CA PRO A 94 1.84 -17.97 -6.45
C PRO A 94 0.85 -17.58 -5.35
N ASN A 95 -0.44 -17.64 -5.66
CA ASN A 95 -1.51 -17.37 -4.69
C ASN A 95 -1.58 -18.46 -3.61
N PRO A 96 -2.24 -18.18 -2.47
CA PRO A 96 -2.43 -19.16 -1.39
C PRO A 96 -3.05 -20.47 -1.87
N ASP A 97 -3.88 -20.43 -2.91
CA ASP A 97 -4.51 -21.60 -3.55
C ASP A 97 -3.59 -22.34 -4.54
N GLY A 98 -2.32 -21.92 -4.69
CA GLY A 98 -1.36 -22.46 -5.66
C GLY A 98 -1.61 -22.03 -7.11
N THR A 99 -2.65 -21.23 -7.37
CA THR A 99 -2.94 -20.69 -8.69
C THR A 99 -1.95 -19.60 -9.08
N LYS A 100 -1.59 -19.54 -10.37
CA LYS A 100 -0.76 -18.47 -10.90
C LYS A 100 -1.57 -17.19 -11.07
N ASN A 101 -0.97 -16.06 -10.75
CA ASN A 101 -1.55 -14.76 -11.07
C ASN A 101 -1.65 -14.60 -12.58
N ASN A 102 -2.87 -14.46 -13.09
CA ASN A 102 -3.24 -14.36 -14.51
C ASN A 102 -3.02 -12.96 -15.09
N VAL A 103 -2.03 -12.26 -14.56
CA VAL A 103 -1.70 -10.87 -14.86
C VAL A 103 -0.93 -10.78 -16.18
N LYS A 104 -1.26 -9.78 -16.99
CA LYS A 104 -0.69 -9.53 -18.31
C LYS A 104 -0.24 -8.08 -18.45
N VAL A 105 0.67 -7.84 -19.37
CA VAL A 105 1.03 -6.51 -19.89
C VAL A 105 0.06 -6.16 -21.00
#